data_AF-A0AAN5I0V6-F1
#
_entry.id   AF-A0AAN5I0V6-F1
#
_cell.length_a   1.000
_cell.length_b   1.000
_cell.length_c   1.000
_cell.angle_alpha   90.00
_cell.angle_beta   90.00
_cell.angle_gamma   90.00
#
_symmetry.space_group_name_H-M   'P 1'
#
loop_
_entity.id
_entity.type
_entity.pdbx_description
1 polymer ?
#
loop_
_entity_poly.entity_id
_entity_poly.type
_entity_poly.pdbx_seq_one_letter_code
_entity_poly.pdbx_strand_id
1 'polypeptide(L)'
;MDKDTKVSIDEGNATAKCVPETPCGRNFTLKNSEVAISCSDNECAANITCKDGFVIEKVDMKVTTQHFVCDVMKKEWVDKDTKVSIRDANETGTCVPETCAGTPPQLKPDQVNVTSSCRMLEDLTRECTFKLECQPGMTITSSTTTTLTEKAVCVNGHWMVYRKNSTEADVKIDELPAINCTTNEHV
;
A
#
# COMPACT_ATOMS: atom_id res chain seq x y z
N MET A 1 25.70 -59.58 16.30
CA MET A 1 24.50 -59.10 17.01
C MET A 1 24.04 -57.91 16.20
N ASP A 2 23.31 -58.17 15.13
CA ASP A 2 22.85 -57.16 14.18
C ASP A 2 21.34 -57.27 14.12
N LYS A 3 20.67 -56.19 14.56
CA LYS A 3 19.22 -56.14 14.68
C LYS A 3 18.61 -55.78 13.33
N ASP A 4 17.92 -56.75 12.72
CA ASP A 4 16.96 -56.52 11.66
C ASP A 4 15.89 -55.52 12.12
N THR A 5 15.91 -54.32 11.53
CA THR A 5 14.81 -53.36 11.69
C THR A 5 13.80 -53.63 10.59
N LYS A 6 12.76 -54.39 10.95
CA LYS A 6 11.59 -54.68 10.14
C LYS A 6 10.71 -53.42 10.07
N VAL A 7 10.80 -52.66 8.98
CA VAL A 7 9.85 -51.56 8.72
C VAL A 7 8.58 -52.19 8.13
N SER A 8 7.49 -52.15 8.90
CA SER A 8 6.16 -52.52 8.42
C SER A 8 5.57 -51.32 7.67
N ILE A 9 5.26 -51.50 6.39
CA ILE A 9 4.46 -50.54 5.62
C ILE A 9 3.02 -51.02 5.80
N ASP A 10 2.27 -50.39 6.70
CA ASP A 10 0.82 -50.52 6.74
C ASP A 10 0.25 -49.81 5.50
N GLU A 11 -0.36 -50.59 4.61
CA GLU A 11 -1.20 -50.13 3.51
C GLU A 11 -2.43 -49.41 4.08
N GLY A 12 -2.32 -48.09 4.22
CA GLY A 12 -3.40 -47.24 4.70
C GLY A 12 -3.50 -45.96 3.89
N ASN A 13 -4.11 -46.06 2.70
CA ASN A 13 -4.85 -45.00 2.01
C ASN A 13 -4.39 -43.54 2.29
N ALA A 14 -3.26 -43.14 1.70
CA ALA A 14 -2.94 -41.74 1.51
C ALA A 14 -2.57 -41.55 0.04
N THR A 15 -3.52 -41.07 -0.76
CA THR A 15 -3.18 -40.30 -1.96
C THR A 15 -2.55 -39.00 -1.49
N ALA A 16 -1.32 -39.08 -0.95
CA ALA A 16 -0.44 -37.96 -0.82
C ALA A 16 -0.09 -37.55 -2.25
N LYS A 17 -0.94 -36.68 -2.83
CA LYS A 17 -0.61 -35.98 -4.07
C LYS A 17 0.75 -35.35 -3.80
N CYS A 18 1.79 -35.79 -4.51
CA CYS A 18 3.06 -35.08 -4.56
C CYS A 18 2.76 -33.71 -5.14
N VAL A 19 2.49 -32.75 -4.27
CA VAL A 19 2.29 -31.36 -4.64
C VAL A 19 3.70 -30.80 -4.84
N PRO A 20 4.12 -30.43 -6.07
CA PRO A 20 5.46 -29.93 -6.29
C PRO A 20 5.71 -28.73 -5.37
N GLU A 21 6.83 -28.73 -4.64
CA GLU A 21 7.25 -27.54 -3.91
C GLU A 21 7.42 -26.41 -4.91
N THR A 22 6.61 -25.36 -4.76
CA THR A 22 6.66 -24.22 -5.67
C THR A 22 7.69 -23.25 -5.12
N PRO A 23 8.66 -22.80 -5.94
CA PRO A 23 9.81 -22.04 -5.47
C PRO A 23 9.45 -20.74 -4.74
N CYS A 24 8.31 -20.12 -5.07
CA CYS A 24 7.84 -18.88 -4.44
C CYS A 24 6.96 -19.09 -3.20
N GLY A 25 6.74 -20.34 -2.78
CA GLY A 25 5.81 -20.69 -1.70
C GLY A 25 4.33 -20.55 -2.11
N ARG A 26 3.46 -21.41 -1.54
CA ARG A 26 2.01 -21.42 -1.85
C ARG A 26 1.15 -20.64 -0.86
N ASN A 27 1.75 -20.11 0.20
CA ASN A 27 1.00 -19.49 1.29
C ASN A 27 1.60 -18.12 1.58
N PHE A 28 0.94 -17.09 1.10
CA PHE A 28 1.12 -15.73 1.58
C PHE A 28 -0.26 -15.10 1.75
N THR A 29 -0.33 -14.10 2.63
CA THR A 29 -1.57 -13.36 2.87
C THR A 29 -1.27 -11.88 2.68
N LEU A 30 -2.26 -11.17 2.16
CA LEU A 30 -2.25 -9.73 2.03
C LEU A 30 -3.46 -9.18 2.77
N LYS A 31 -3.27 -8.07 3.47
CA LYS A 31 -4.31 -7.45 4.29
C LYS A 31 -5.40 -6.91 3.38
N ASN A 32 -6.67 -7.08 3.79
CA ASN A 32 -7.85 -6.63 3.05
C ASN A 32 -7.95 -7.21 1.63
N SER A 33 -7.39 -8.40 1.41
CA SER A 33 -7.47 -9.09 0.13
C SER A 33 -7.79 -10.57 0.31
N GLU A 34 -8.13 -11.19 -0.79
CA GLU A 34 -8.22 -12.63 -1.00
C GLU A 34 -7.16 -13.04 -2.01
N VAL A 35 -6.47 -14.14 -1.75
CA VAL A 35 -5.38 -14.64 -2.59
C VAL A 35 -5.75 -16.01 -3.13
N ALA A 36 -5.85 -16.13 -4.45
CA ALA A 36 -6.09 -17.38 -5.14
C ALA A 36 -4.83 -17.80 -5.90
N ILE A 37 -4.22 -18.91 -5.51
CA ILE A 37 -3.00 -19.43 -6.15
C ILE A 37 -3.33 -20.66 -6.97
N SER A 38 -2.92 -20.64 -8.24
CA SER A 38 -3.05 -21.75 -9.18
C SER A 38 -1.68 -22.12 -9.73
N CYS A 39 -1.34 -23.40 -9.71
CA CYS A 39 -0.08 -23.91 -10.22
C CYS A 39 -0.31 -25.07 -11.19
N SER A 40 0.40 -25.06 -12.32
CA SER A 40 0.39 -26.12 -13.34
C SER A 40 1.82 -26.47 -13.71
N ASP A 41 2.21 -27.73 -13.52
CA ASP A 41 3.48 -28.42 -13.84
C ASP A 41 4.82 -27.73 -13.51
N ASN A 42 5.01 -26.43 -13.73
CA ASN A 42 6.11 -25.58 -13.25
C ASN A 42 5.77 -24.08 -13.18
N GLU A 43 4.57 -23.68 -13.56
CA GLU A 43 4.13 -22.28 -13.56
C GLU A 43 3.11 -22.07 -12.44
N CYS A 44 3.35 -21.05 -11.62
CA CYS A 44 2.42 -20.63 -10.59
C CYS A 44 2.00 -19.19 -10.81
N ALA A 45 0.69 -18.97 -10.71
CA ALA A 45 0.08 -17.66 -10.74
C ALA A 45 -0.70 -17.43 -9.44
N ALA A 46 -0.63 -16.21 -8.94
CA ALA A 46 -1.45 -15.75 -7.83
C ALA A 46 -2.32 -14.60 -8.31
N ASN A 47 -3.63 -14.71 -8.11
CA ASN A 47 -4.56 -13.62 -8.31
C ASN A 47 -4.96 -13.06 -6.95
N ILE A 48 -4.72 -11.76 -6.76
CA ILE A 48 -5.08 -11.04 -5.56
C ILE A 48 -6.31 -10.20 -5.86
N THR A 49 -7.34 -10.33 -5.05
CA THR A 49 -8.56 -9.54 -5.14
C THR A 49 -8.74 -8.76 -3.84
N CYS A 50 -8.85 -7.44 -3.91
CA CYS A 50 -9.17 -6.63 -2.74
C CYS A 50 -10.62 -6.87 -2.31
N LYS A 51 -10.85 -6.88 -0.99
CA LYS A 51 -12.19 -6.92 -0.41
C LYS A 51 -12.97 -5.65 -0.78
N ASP A 52 -14.29 -5.72 -0.69
CA ASP A 52 -15.18 -4.58 -0.96
C ASP A 52 -14.74 -3.32 -0.19
N GLY A 53 -14.68 -2.18 -0.89
CA GLY A 53 -14.23 -0.90 -0.36
C GLY A 53 -12.70 -0.71 -0.36
N PHE A 54 -11.92 -1.66 -0.88
CA PHE A 54 -10.47 -1.58 -1.02
C PHE A 54 -10.02 -1.75 -2.47
N VAL A 55 -8.89 -1.13 -2.82
CA VAL A 55 -8.29 -1.17 -4.16
C VAL A 55 -6.77 -1.23 -4.07
N ILE A 56 -6.14 -1.77 -5.11
CA ILE A 56 -4.72 -1.57 -5.41
C ILE A 56 -4.59 -0.29 -6.20
N GLU A 57 -3.76 0.62 -5.71
CA GLU A 57 -3.39 1.81 -6.44
C GLU A 57 -2.18 1.53 -7.34
N LYS A 58 -2.27 1.96 -8.59
CA LYS A 58 -1.17 2.08 -9.53
C LYS A 58 -1.00 3.55 -9.89
N VAL A 59 0.14 3.90 -10.49
CA VAL A 59 0.49 5.27 -10.90
C VAL A 59 -0.65 5.97 -11.65
N ASP A 60 -1.29 5.27 -12.59
CA ASP A 60 -2.30 5.87 -13.48
C ASP A 60 -3.73 5.33 -13.26
N MET A 61 -3.92 4.35 -12.37
CA MET A 61 -5.24 3.71 -12.21
C MET A 61 -5.42 3.01 -10.87
N LYS A 62 -6.69 2.75 -10.53
CA LYS A 62 -7.09 1.90 -9.40
C LYS A 62 -7.63 0.59 -9.94
N VAL A 63 -7.20 -0.52 -9.37
CA VAL A 63 -7.71 -1.86 -9.71
C VAL A 63 -8.09 -2.62 -8.46
N THR A 64 -9.12 -3.46 -8.56
CA THR A 64 -9.53 -4.35 -7.46
C THR A 64 -8.81 -5.68 -7.50
N THR A 65 -8.17 -6.02 -8.63
CA THR A 65 -7.49 -7.29 -8.83
C THR A 65 -6.08 -7.09 -9.38
N GLN A 66 -5.12 -7.90 -8.93
CA GLN A 66 -3.76 -7.91 -9.47
C GLN A 66 -3.24 -9.34 -9.68
N HIS A 67 -2.54 -9.55 -10.79
CA HIS A 67 -2.00 -10.84 -11.18
C HIS A 67 -0.50 -10.89 -10.95
N PHE A 68 -0.06 -11.92 -10.25
CA PHE A 68 1.34 -12.20 -9.97
C PHE A 68 1.74 -13.55 -10.54
N VAL A 69 3.00 -13.64 -10.95
CA VAL A 69 3.63 -14.87 -11.43
C VAL A 69 4.85 -15.16 -10.58
N CYS A 70 5.16 -16.45 -10.39
CA CYS A 70 6.35 -16.85 -9.68
C CYS A 70 7.60 -16.68 -10.58
N ASP A 71 8.49 -15.76 -10.23
CA ASP A 71 9.84 -15.70 -10.79
C ASP A 71 10.66 -16.83 -10.18
N VAL A 72 10.81 -17.91 -10.94
CA VAL A 72 11.50 -19.15 -10.52
C VAL A 72 12.98 -18.92 -10.19
N MET A 73 13.61 -17.94 -10.87
CA MET A 73 15.03 -17.64 -10.70
C MET A 73 15.27 -16.87 -9.41
N LYS A 74 14.42 -15.88 -9.13
CA LYS A 74 14.47 -15.11 -7.88
C LYS A 74 13.78 -15.80 -6.70
N LYS A 75 12.95 -16.81 -6.99
CA LYS A 75 12.05 -17.47 -6.03
C LYS A 75 11.09 -16.47 -5.35
N GLU A 76 10.60 -15.50 -6.12
CA GLU A 76 9.72 -14.44 -5.64
C GLU A 76 8.47 -14.28 -6.51
N TRP A 77 7.37 -13.87 -5.89
CA TRP A 77 6.17 -13.46 -6.62
C TRP A 77 6.40 -12.07 -7.21
N VAL A 78 6.22 -11.94 -8.52
CA VAL A 78 6.37 -10.67 -9.23
C VAL A 78 5.08 -10.34 -9.98
N ASP A 79 4.79 -9.05 -10.06
CA ASP A 79 3.67 -8.53 -10.84
C ASP A 79 3.80 -8.98 -12.31
N LYS A 80 2.71 -9.50 -12.88
CA LYS A 80 2.74 -10.02 -14.25
C LYS A 80 3.10 -8.95 -15.27
N ASP A 81 2.66 -7.71 -15.06
CA ASP A 81 2.80 -6.61 -16.01
C ASP A 81 4.10 -5.85 -15.77
N THR A 82 4.38 -5.46 -14.53
CA THR A 82 5.52 -4.59 -14.20
C THR A 82 6.80 -5.34 -13.82
N LYS A 83 6.70 -6.64 -13.53
CA LYS A 83 7.80 -7.48 -12.99
C LYS A 83 8.36 -7.01 -11.64
N VAL A 84 7.65 -6.11 -10.96
CA VAL A 84 7.99 -5.64 -9.60
C VAL A 84 7.68 -6.75 -8.59
N SER A 85 8.54 -6.94 -7.60
CA SER A 85 8.33 -7.95 -6.56
C SER A 85 7.15 -7.58 -5.67
N ILE A 86 6.35 -8.57 -5.28
CA ILE A 86 5.27 -8.40 -4.30
C ILE A 86 5.77 -7.84 -2.95
N ARG A 87 7.08 -8.00 -2.68
CA ARG A 87 7.75 -7.51 -1.47
C ARG A 87 8.14 -6.05 -1.56
N ASP A 88 8.22 -5.50 -2.77
CA ASP A 88 8.43 -4.07 -3.01
C ASP A 88 7.08 -3.37 -2.84
N ALA A 89 6.60 -3.38 -1.59
CA ALA A 89 5.27 -2.97 -1.13
C ALA A 89 4.94 -1.50 -1.40
N ASN A 90 5.94 -0.70 -1.82
CA ASN A 90 5.72 0.69 -2.19
C ASN A 90 4.97 0.86 -3.51
N GLU A 91 4.90 -0.17 -4.37
CA GLU A 91 4.32 -0.02 -5.71
C GLU A 91 3.36 -1.14 -6.15
N THR A 92 3.35 -2.32 -5.50
CA THR A 92 2.47 -3.41 -5.93
C THR A 92 1.89 -4.23 -4.78
N GLY A 93 0.58 -4.52 -4.87
CA GLY A 93 -0.05 -5.63 -4.14
C GLY A 93 -0.75 -5.31 -2.80
N THR A 94 -0.71 -4.07 -2.30
CA THR A 94 -1.43 -3.73 -1.05
C THR A 94 -2.80 -3.14 -1.34
N CYS A 95 -3.84 -3.72 -0.73
CA CYS A 95 -5.20 -3.21 -0.79
C CYS A 95 -5.39 -2.07 0.22
N VAL A 96 -5.50 -0.84 -0.28
CA VAL A 96 -5.82 0.35 0.52
C VAL A 96 -7.31 0.69 0.37
N PRO A 97 -7.95 1.33 1.37
CA PRO A 97 -9.32 1.81 1.21
C PRO A 97 -9.46 2.68 -0.05
N GLU A 98 -10.55 2.51 -0.81
CA GLU A 98 -10.76 3.20 -2.10
C GLU A 98 -10.71 4.73 -1.99
N THR A 99 -11.26 5.26 -0.89
CA THR A 99 -11.23 6.67 -0.51
C THR A 99 -9.82 7.19 -0.21
N CYS A 100 -8.93 6.30 0.21
CA CYS A 100 -7.52 6.58 0.46
C CYS A 100 -6.59 6.18 -0.69
N ALA A 101 -7.14 5.72 -1.81
CA ALA A 101 -6.36 5.50 -3.01
C ALA A 101 -6.19 6.84 -3.73
N GLY A 102 -4.96 7.20 -4.06
CA GLY A 102 -4.59 8.49 -4.61
C GLY A 102 -3.86 9.37 -3.60
N THR A 103 -3.43 10.52 -4.10
CA THR A 103 -3.00 11.62 -3.25
C THR A 103 -4.17 12.07 -2.36
N PRO A 104 -3.92 12.52 -1.12
CA PRO A 104 -4.98 13.07 -0.28
C PRO A 104 -5.71 14.20 -1.02
N PRO A 105 -7.03 14.37 -0.82
CA PRO A 105 -7.80 15.40 -1.50
C PRO A 105 -7.21 16.78 -1.24
N GLN A 106 -7.24 17.64 -2.26
CA GLN A 106 -6.78 19.02 -2.12
C GLN A 106 -7.61 19.74 -1.06
N LEU A 107 -6.93 20.42 -0.14
CA LEU A 107 -7.57 21.38 0.76
C LEU A 107 -8.10 22.56 -0.08
N LYS A 108 -9.22 23.14 0.35
CA LYS A 108 -9.93 24.23 -0.34
C LYS A 108 -9.00 25.38 -0.80
N PRO A 109 -9.35 26.08 -1.91
CA PRO A 109 -8.45 26.18 -3.06
C PRO A 109 -7.58 27.43 -3.15
N ASP A 110 -7.72 28.42 -2.27
CA ASP A 110 -7.54 29.76 -2.83
C ASP A 110 -6.10 30.09 -3.25
N GLN A 111 -5.05 29.46 -2.73
CA GLN A 111 -3.66 29.82 -3.11
C GLN A 111 -2.63 28.70 -3.03
N VAL A 112 -3.02 27.41 -2.98
CA VAL A 112 -2.11 26.36 -2.50
C VAL A 112 -1.71 25.36 -3.58
N ASN A 113 -0.42 25.33 -3.93
CA ASN A 113 0.14 24.21 -4.68
C ASN A 113 0.33 23.03 -3.71
N VAL A 114 -0.33 21.90 -3.99
CA VAL A 114 -0.24 20.68 -3.15
C VAL A 114 0.66 19.67 -3.85
N THR A 115 1.89 19.56 -3.38
CA THR A 115 2.76 18.44 -3.78
C THR A 115 2.70 17.38 -2.70
N SER A 116 2.20 16.20 -3.04
CA SER A 116 2.12 15.07 -2.11
C SER A 116 3.12 13.99 -2.47
N SER A 117 3.96 13.58 -1.52
CA SER A 117 4.73 12.34 -1.59
C SER A 117 4.10 11.32 -0.67
N CYS A 118 3.72 10.17 -1.22
CA CYS A 118 3.09 9.09 -0.47
C CYS A 118 4.03 7.89 -0.37
N ARG A 119 3.97 7.18 0.74
CA ARG A 119 4.67 5.92 0.97
C ARG A 119 3.79 4.95 1.76
N MET A 120 4.08 3.67 1.59
CA MET A 120 3.51 2.62 2.43
C MET A 120 4.44 2.37 3.61
N LEU A 121 3.87 2.31 4.82
CA LEU A 121 4.56 1.90 6.03
C LEU A 121 4.52 0.37 6.20
N GLU A 122 5.35 -0.16 7.10
CA GLU A 122 5.47 -1.62 7.33
C GLU A 122 4.17 -2.28 7.81
N ASP A 123 3.32 -1.52 8.51
CA ASP A 123 2.00 -1.96 8.99
C ASP A 123 0.89 -1.86 7.93
N LEU A 124 1.28 -1.55 6.68
CA LEU A 124 0.42 -1.28 5.54
C LEU A 124 -0.44 -0.02 5.72
N THR A 125 -0.05 0.87 6.62
CA THR A 125 -0.61 2.21 6.69
C THR A 125 -0.02 3.06 5.58
N ARG A 126 -0.88 3.75 4.83
CA ARG A 126 -0.43 4.71 3.83
C ARG A 126 -0.20 6.06 4.50
N GLU A 127 1.03 6.57 4.40
CA GLU A 127 1.42 7.90 4.86
C GLU A 127 1.73 8.80 3.67
N CYS A 128 1.13 9.99 3.61
CA CYS A 128 1.43 11.01 2.62
C CYS A 128 1.93 12.28 3.31
N THR A 129 3.01 12.84 2.82
CA THR A 129 3.46 14.19 3.20
C THR A 129 2.99 15.15 2.13
N PHE A 130 2.24 16.18 2.53
CA PHE A 130 1.77 17.21 1.62
C PHE A 130 2.44 18.53 1.95
N LYS A 131 3.00 19.14 0.90
CA LYS A 131 3.56 20.48 0.94
C LYS A 131 2.50 21.44 0.41
N LEU A 132 2.12 22.40 1.24
CA LEU A 132 1.15 23.44 0.95
C LEU A 132 1.93 24.74 0.75
N GLU A 133 1.86 25.33 -0.43
CA GLU A 133 2.58 26.57 -0.76
C GLU A 133 1.62 27.67 -1.19
N CYS A 134 1.62 28.82 -0.51
CA CYS A 134 0.94 30.03 -0.98
C CYS A 134 1.53 30.49 -2.33
N GLN A 135 0.75 31.21 -3.13
CA GLN A 135 1.25 31.82 -4.37
C GLN A 135 2.42 32.80 -4.10
N PRO A 136 3.30 33.03 -5.09
CA PRO A 136 4.42 33.96 -4.95
C PRO A 136 3.95 35.36 -4.48
N GLY A 137 4.59 35.88 -3.42
CA GLY A 137 4.25 37.19 -2.83
C GLY A 137 3.24 37.13 -1.67
N MET A 138 2.75 35.93 -1.33
CA MET A 138 1.85 35.71 -0.20
C MET A 138 2.50 34.83 0.88
N THR A 139 2.19 35.10 2.14
CA THR A 139 2.59 34.32 3.31
C THR A 139 1.37 33.74 4.00
N ILE A 140 1.55 32.65 4.74
CA ILE A 140 0.47 32.09 5.55
C ILE A 140 0.12 33.12 6.64
N THR A 141 -1.14 33.48 6.83
CA THR A 141 -1.65 34.59 7.66
C THR A 141 -1.18 34.58 9.13
N SER A 142 -0.57 33.49 9.60
CA SER A 142 0.00 33.38 10.94
C SER A 142 1.44 32.83 10.95
N SER A 143 2.17 32.97 9.84
CA SER A 143 3.54 32.49 9.68
C SER A 143 4.39 33.43 8.82
N THR A 144 5.68 33.50 9.12
CA THR A 144 6.68 34.10 8.20
C THR A 144 7.03 33.17 7.04
N THR A 145 6.49 31.95 7.03
CA THR A 145 6.69 30.98 5.95
C THR A 145 5.58 31.07 4.91
N THR A 146 5.96 30.84 3.65
CA THR A 146 5.03 30.69 2.52
C THR A 146 4.62 29.23 2.31
N THR A 147 5.21 28.32 3.09
CA THR A 147 5.01 26.87 2.99
C THR A 147 4.60 26.30 4.35
N LEU A 148 3.70 25.32 4.32
CA LEU A 148 3.38 24.43 5.42
C LEU A 148 3.48 22.97 4.94
N THR A 149 4.17 22.13 5.71
CA THR A 149 4.26 20.69 5.43
C THR A 149 3.50 19.96 6.51
N GLU A 150 2.58 19.12 6.10
CA GLU A 150 1.74 18.34 6.99
C GLU A 150 1.80 16.86 6.58
N LYS A 151 1.63 15.98 7.56
CA LYS A 151 1.60 14.53 7.35
C LYS A 151 0.17 14.04 7.45
N ALA A 152 -0.25 13.21 6.50
CA ALA A 152 -1.53 12.53 6.50
C ALA A 152 -1.33 11.00 6.53
N VAL A 153 -2.17 10.29 7.27
CA VAL A 153 -2.26 8.83 7.24
C VAL A 153 -3.67 8.38 6.91
N CYS A 154 -3.80 7.28 6.18
CA CYS A 154 -5.11 6.67 5.97
C CYS A 154 -5.49 5.81 7.18
N VAL A 155 -6.54 6.18 7.88
CA VAL A 155 -7.11 5.43 9.00
C VAL A 155 -8.57 5.14 8.70
N ASN A 156 -8.94 3.86 8.65
CA ASN A 156 -10.31 3.39 8.42
C ASN A 156 -10.99 4.02 7.17
N GLY A 157 -10.24 4.21 6.08
CA GLY A 157 -10.77 4.82 4.86
C GLY A 157 -10.94 6.33 4.92
N HIS A 158 -10.34 6.99 5.91
CA HIS A 158 -10.28 8.45 5.97
C HIS A 158 -8.83 8.92 6.08
N TRP A 159 -8.50 9.96 5.34
CA TRP A 159 -7.23 10.66 5.50
C TRP A 159 -7.28 11.48 6.79
N MET A 160 -6.36 11.18 7.71
CA MET A 160 -6.20 11.85 8.99
C MET A 160 -4.86 12.60 9.02
N VAL A 161 -4.83 13.83 9.51
CA VAL A 161 -3.63 14.69 9.51
C VAL A 161 -3.05 14.84 10.92
N TYR A 162 -1.73 14.76 11.04
CA TYR A 162 -0.99 15.06 12.27
C TYR A 162 -0.80 16.56 12.40
N ARG A 163 -1.39 17.22 13.41
CA ARG A 163 -1.02 18.62 13.66
C ARG A 163 0.36 18.68 14.31
N LYS A 164 1.11 19.74 13.99
CA LYS A 164 2.44 20.07 14.54
C LYS A 164 2.70 19.49 15.94
N ASN A 165 3.71 18.61 16.03
CA ASN A 165 4.21 17.92 17.22
C ASN A 165 3.29 16.84 17.84
N SER A 166 2.18 16.47 17.21
CA SER A 166 1.42 15.28 17.60
C SER A 166 2.07 14.01 17.05
N THR A 167 2.12 12.96 17.86
CA THR A 167 2.42 11.59 17.42
C THR A 167 1.18 10.84 16.96
N GLU A 168 0.00 11.45 17.07
CA GLU A 168 -1.30 10.88 16.71
C GLU A 168 -1.98 11.73 15.62
N ALA A 169 -2.74 11.07 14.75
CA ALA A 169 -3.45 11.75 13.69
C ALA A 169 -4.74 12.33 14.28
N ASP A 170 -4.88 13.66 14.24
CA ASP A 170 -5.82 14.36 15.13
C ASP A 170 -7.14 14.75 14.44
N VAL A 171 -7.15 14.90 13.11
CA VAL A 171 -8.28 15.49 12.37
C VAL A 171 -8.41 14.90 10.97
N LYS A 172 -9.63 14.76 10.45
CA LYS A 172 -9.82 14.37 9.04
C LYS A 172 -9.36 15.48 8.11
N ILE A 173 -8.78 15.13 6.96
CA ILE A 173 -8.23 16.10 6.02
C ILE A 173 -9.30 17.09 5.51
N ASP A 174 -10.54 16.64 5.32
CA ASP A 174 -11.68 17.44 4.87
C ASP A 174 -12.22 18.40 5.94
N GLU A 175 -11.81 18.20 7.19
CA GLU A 175 -12.12 19.05 8.34
C GLU A 175 -10.99 20.05 8.65
N LEU A 176 -9.88 20.01 7.89
CA LEU A 176 -8.80 20.96 8.09
C LEU A 176 -9.26 22.39 7.74
N PRO A 177 -8.89 23.39 8.57
CA PRO A 177 -9.13 24.77 8.23
C PRO A 177 -8.37 25.13 6.94
N ALA A 178 -8.98 25.95 6.10
CA ALA A 178 -8.29 26.49 4.94
C ALA A 178 -7.04 27.27 5.39
N ILE A 179 -5.95 27.12 4.63
CA ILE A 179 -4.75 27.91 4.86
C ILE A 179 -5.02 29.30 4.32
N ASN A 180 -5.13 30.27 5.22
CA ASN A 180 -5.23 31.66 4.83
C ASN A 180 -3.84 32.11 4.38
N CYS A 181 -3.76 32.61 3.15
CA CYS A 181 -2.57 33.21 2.59
C CYS A 181 -2.86 34.72 2.40
N THR A 182 -1.97 35.57 2.89
CA THR A 182 -2.07 37.03 2.86
C THR A 182 -0.92 37.61 2.06
N THR A 183 -1.17 38.67 1.30
CA THR A 183 -0.12 39.42 0.64
C THR A 183 0.84 40.01 1.66
N ASN A 184 2.14 39.95 1.39
CA ASN A 184 3.11 40.72 2.14
C ASN A 184 2.88 42.20 1.82
N GLU A 185 2.02 42.88 2.58
CA GLU A 185 1.97 44.33 2.52
C GLU A 185 3.33 44.85 3.02
N HIS A 186 4.07 45.47 2.12
CA HIS A 186 5.29 46.19 2.44
C HIS A 186 4.98 47.27 3.49
N VAL A 187 5.59 47.15 4.67
CA VAL A 187 6.00 48.30 5.48
C VAL A 187 7.27 48.88 4.87
#